data_AF-A0A819X7I8-F1
#
_entry.id   AF-A0A819X7I8-F1
#
_cell.length_a   1.000
_cell.length_b   1.000
_cell.length_c   1.000
_cell.angle_alpha   90.00
_cell.angle_beta   90.00
_cell.angle_gamma   90.00
#
_symmetry.space_group_name_H-M   'P 1'
#
loop_
_entity.id
_entity.type
_entity.pdbx_description
1 polymer ?
#
loop_
_entity_poly.entity_id
_entity_poly.type
_entity_poly.pdbx_seq_one_letter_code
_entity_poly.pdbx_strand_id
1 'polypeptide(L)'
;MHLADGEMCLTDEISQYVDFWFDFEEDPIINREPTDPAKKSIVILDDGNATDATTTQINPTIVPQLVISYYNIPDVLKTGLESNVSQASLQFEGQYYNEKDLQKYSQEVNIPFKPLKTNHILGINDQSEPGMESMLDIEEMVGINPLGETWYFNDDVKNISSDSSLVNILTINELNDLPQILSISYDEPEANLCAGITNCDEKVVYLAKRYFIRANIELMKLTMRGITILVASGDDGANDFYADCTNTIFYPYYPPSSPFVTSVGVTTLVNVQYKELQNQPPIYTDRGPLYPCVSGGDEIAVSINDNLFGNFTSGGGFSNIFP
;
A
#
# COMPACT_ATOMS: atom_id res chain seq x y z
N MET A 1 10.94 16.44 -33.50
CA MET A 1 11.77 16.32 -32.28
C MET A 1 13.17 16.71 -32.68
N HIS A 2 13.80 17.66 -32.00
CA HIS A 2 15.18 18.05 -32.27
C HIS A 2 15.96 18.01 -30.95
N LEU A 3 17.21 17.55 -31.03
CA LEU A 3 18.16 17.64 -29.93
C LEU A 3 18.82 19.02 -30.00
N ALA A 4 18.55 19.87 -29.02
CA ALA A 4 19.27 21.12 -28.83
C ALA A 4 20.02 20.99 -27.50
N ASP A 5 21.34 21.16 -27.52
CA ASP A 5 22.21 21.11 -26.33
C ASP A 5 22.09 19.83 -25.48
N GLY A 6 21.75 18.69 -26.11
CA GLY A 6 21.57 17.40 -25.43
C GLY A 6 20.15 17.16 -24.88
N GLU A 7 19.22 18.10 -25.11
CA GLU A 7 17.83 18.00 -24.65
C GLU A 7 16.88 17.73 -25.81
N MET A 8 15.88 16.85 -25.60
CA MET A 8 14.79 16.69 -26.55
C MET A 8 13.75 17.80 -26.40
N CYS A 9 13.62 18.63 -27.44
CA CYS A 9 12.53 19.59 -27.53
C CYS A 9 11.47 19.10 -28.54
N LEU A 10 10.20 19.19 -28.11
CA LEU A 10 9.06 19.07 -29.00
C LEU A 10 8.91 20.36 -29.79
N THR A 11 8.50 20.26 -31.06
CA THR A 11 8.16 21.43 -31.87
C THR A 11 6.86 22.03 -31.39
N ASP A 12 6.64 23.33 -31.60
CA ASP A 12 5.38 24.01 -31.25
C ASP A 12 4.16 23.24 -31.77
N GLU A 13 4.25 22.75 -33.01
CA GLU A 13 3.21 21.94 -33.67
C GLU A 13 2.82 20.68 -32.87
N ILE A 14 3.80 19.99 -32.27
CA ILE A 14 3.59 18.73 -31.53
C ILE A 14 3.31 18.98 -30.06
N SER A 15 3.88 20.05 -29.49
CA SER A 15 3.81 20.36 -28.05
C SER A 15 2.38 20.51 -27.51
N GLN A 16 1.42 20.87 -28.38
CA GLN A 16 0.01 20.97 -28.01
C GLN A 16 -0.71 19.61 -27.87
N TYR A 17 -0.10 18.52 -28.33
CA TYR A 17 -0.67 17.16 -28.35
C TYR A 17 0.04 16.18 -27.40
N VAL A 18 1.10 16.62 -26.73
CA VAL A 18 1.93 15.77 -25.86
C VAL A 18 2.05 16.45 -24.50
N ASP A 19 1.60 15.76 -23.45
CA ASP A 19 1.62 16.32 -22.09
C ASP A 19 3.06 16.51 -21.58
N PHE A 20 3.88 15.48 -21.76
CA PHE A 20 5.31 15.42 -21.50
C PHE A 20 5.91 14.21 -22.24
N TRP A 21 7.23 14.18 -22.36
CA TRP A 21 7.99 13.00 -22.80
C TRP A 21 8.91 12.59 -21.67
N PHE A 22 8.98 11.29 -21.39
CA PHE A 22 9.87 10.71 -20.40
C PHE A 22 10.64 9.54 -21.02
N ASP A 23 11.95 9.43 -20.76
CA ASP A 23 12.75 8.28 -21.19
C ASP A 23 12.79 7.26 -20.04
N PHE A 24 12.21 6.07 -20.26
CA PHE A 24 11.98 5.09 -19.20
C PHE A 24 13.27 4.41 -18.69
N GLU A 25 14.41 4.58 -19.36
CA GLU A 25 15.69 4.00 -18.91
C GLU A 25 16.35 4.80 -17.77
N GLU A 26 15.94 6.04 -17.54
CA GLU A 26 16.43 6.89 -16.45
C GLU A 26 15.24 7.48 -15.71
N ASP A 27 14.60 6.71 -14.81
CA ASP A 27 13.66 7.31 -13.88
C ASP A 27 14.42 8.22 -12.89
N PRO A 28 14.26 9.56 -12.95
CA PRO A 28 14.96 10.51 -12.10
C PRO A 28 14.55 10.34 -10.64
N ILE A 29 13.46 9.61 -10.40
CA ILE A 29 12.84 9.43 -9.10
C ILE A 29 13.42 8.19 -8.39
N ILE A 30 14.10 7.26 -9.07
CA ILE A 30 14.49 5.98 -8.46
C ILE A 30 16.01 5.75 -8.53
N ASN A 31 16.70 6.23 -7.50
CA ASN A 31 17.89 5.58 -6.96
C ASN A 31 17.74 5.44 -5.44
N ARG A 32 16.62 4.84 -4.99
CA ARG A 32 16.52 4.24 -3.66
C ARG A 32 16.48 2.74 -3.88
N GLU A 33 17.49 2.03 -3.37
CA GLU A 33 17.32 0.59 -3.18
C GLU A 33 16.04 0.37 -2.37
N PRO A 34 15.23 -0.66 -2.70
CA PRO A 34 13.99 -0.94 -1.98
C PRO A 34 14.30 -0.92 -0.50
N THR A 35 13.85 0.13 0.18
CA THR A 35 14.01 0.16 1.63
C THR A 35 13.05 -0.89 2.11
N ASP A 36 13.65 -1.97 2.61
CA ASP A 36 13.09 -3.05 3.42
C ASP A 36 11.56 -2.99 3.45
N PRO A 37 10.83 -3.83 2.67
CA PRO A 37 9.37 -3.80 2.62
C PRO A 37 8.90 -3.65 4.04
N ALA A 38 8.15 -2.56 4.26
CA ALA A 38 7.96 -1.98 5.57
C ALA A 38 7.76 -3.10 6.60
N LYS A 39 8.49 -3.06 7.71
CA LYS A 39 8.29 -3.98 8.84
C LYS A 39 6.92 -3.70 9.47
N LYS A 40 5.85 -3.96 8.74
CA LYS A 40 4.45 -3.79 9.10
C LYS A 40 3.94 -5.09 9.68
N SER A 41 4.59 -5.49 10.77
CA SER A 41 3.85 -6.22 11.78
C SER A 41 2.99 -5.18 12.49
N ILE A 42 1.67 -5.33 12.46
CA ILE A 42 0.80 -4.43 13.23
C ILE A 42 1.25 -4.47 14.68
N VAL A 43 1.72 -3.33 15.18
CA VAL A 43 2.34 -3.21 16.50
C VAL A 43 1.25 -2.99 17.54
N ILE A 44 1.23 -3.85 18.55
CA ILE A 44 0.25 -3.83 19.63
C ILE A 44 1.00 -3.76 20.96
N LEU A 45 0.52 -2.92 21.88
CA LEU A 45 1.29 -2.48 23.03
C LEU A 45 0.65 -2.93 24.33
N ASP A 46 1.44 -3.57 25.18
CA ASP A 46 1.05 -3.81 26.57
C ASP A 46 1.59 -2.66 27.43
N ASP A 47 0.71 -1.87 28.05
CA ASP A 47 1.08 -0.78 28.98
C ASP A 47 1.59 -1.29 30.35
N GLY A 48 2.17 -2.48 30.36
CA GLY A 48 2.74 -3.12 31.53
C GLY A 48 4.05 -2.48 31.98
N ASN A 49 3.98 -1.26 32.53
CA ASN A 49 4.92 -0.66 33.50
C ASN A 49 6.37 -1.20 33.43
N ALA A 50 7.07 -0.98 32.31
CA ALA A 50 8.40 -1.51 32.08
C ALA A 50 9.47 -0.67 32.80
N THR A 51 9.68 -0.96 34.09
CA THR A 51 10.89 -0.53 34.81
C THR A 51 11.83 -1.69 35.15
N ASP A 52 11.73 -2.84 34.51
CA ASP A 52 12.66 -3.94 34.76
C ASP A 52 13.02 -4.72 33.49
N ALA A 53 14.32 -4.88 33.25
CA ALA A 53 14.94 -5.48 32.07
C ALA A 53 14.78 -7.03 32.00
N THR A 54 13.62 -7.55 32.40
CA THR A 54 13.28 -8.99 32.37
C THR A 54 11.87 -9.28 31.84
N THR A 55 11.18 -8.31 31.21
CA THR A 55 9.86 -8.54 30.63
C THR A 55 9.95 -9.37 29.36
N THR A 56 9.40 -10.58 29.39
CA THR A 56 9.14 -11.41 28.21
C THR A 56 8.37 -10.57 27.19
N GLN A 57 8.96 -10.31 26.02
CA GLN A 57 8.35 -9.50 24.98
C GLN A 57 7.09 -10.22 24.48
N ILE A 58 5.93 -9.67 24.82
CA ILE A 58 4.65 -10.08 24.25
C ILE A 58 4.60 -9.48 22.85
N ASN A 59 4.33 -10.31 21.84
CA ASN A 59 4.17 -9.88 20.44
C ASN A 59 2.72 -10.13 20.06
N PRO A 60 1.80 -9.19 20.33
CA PRO A 60 0.40 -9.44 20.09
C PRO A 60 0.13 -9.37 18.58
N THR A 61 -0.72 -10.26 18.07
CA THR A 61 -1.03 -10.38 16.64
C THR A 61 -2.41 -9.82 16.35
N ILE A 62 -2.55 -8.89 15.40
CA ILE A 62 -3.86 -8.54 14.82
C ILE A 62 -4.26 -9.66 13.86
N VAL A 63 -5.52 -10.07 13.95
CA VAL A 63 -6.12 -11.02 13.01
C VAL A 63 -7.40 -10.41 12.44
N PRO A 64 -7.92 -10.90 11.30
CA PRO A 64 -9.12 -10.35 10.69
C PRO A 64 -10.33 -10.33 11.63
N GLN A 65 -10.48 -11.32 12.52
CA GLN A 65 -11.59 -11.36 13.48
C GLN A 65 -11.59 -10.15 14.42
N LEU A 66 -10.41 -9.70 14.84
CA LEU A 66 -10.29 -8.51 15.65
C LEU A 66 -10.75 -7.30 14.85
N VAL A 67 -10.20 -7.10 13.65
CA VAL A 67 -10.56 -5.98 12.75
C VAL A 67 -12.08 -5.94 12.48
N ILE A 68 -12.66 -7.10 12.13
CA ILE A 68 -14.10 -7.26 11.90
C ILE A 68 -14.90 -6.86 13.13
N SER A 69 -14.51 -7.34 14.32
CA SER A 69 -15.22 -7.04 15.56
C SER A 69 -15.04 -5.59 16.02
N TYR A 70 -13.84 -5.04 15.86
CA TYR A 70 -13.45 -3.72 16.33
C TYR A 70 -14.16 -2.63 15.54
N TYR A 71 -14.19 -2.76 14.21
CA TYR A 71 -14.87 -1.82 13.32
C TYR A 71 -16.33 -2.17 13.04
N ASN A 72 -16.89 -3.19 13.71
CA ASN A 72 -18.26 -3.67 13.49
C ASN A 72 -18.55 -4.01 12.01
N ILE A 73 -17.60 -4.60 11.32
CA ILE A 73 -17.75 -5.04 9.92
C ILE A 73 -18.78 -6.17 9.89
N PRO A 74 -19.79 -6.13 9.00
CA PRO A 74 -20.71 -7.24 8.84
C PRO A 74 -19.97 -8.53 8.48
N ASP A 75 -20.14 -9.56 9.32
CA ASP A 75 -19.52 -10.87 9.11
C ASP A 75 -20.15 -11.56 7.88
N VAL A 76 -19.47 -11.47 6.74
CA VAL A 76 -19.95 -11.99 5.46
C VAL A 76 -20.09 -13.52 5.47
N LEU A 77 -19.27 -14.24 6.25
CA LEU A 77 -19.39 -15.68 6.41
C LEU A 77 -20.65 -16.07 7.18
N LYS A 78 -21.02 -15.31 8.21
CA LYS A 78 -22.28 -15.52 8.95
C LYS A 78 -23.51 -15.15 8.14
N THR A 79 -23.43 -14.07 7.35
CA THR A 79 -24.57 -13.60 6.56
C THR A 79 -24.75 -14.38 5.27
N GLY A 80 -23.70 -15.07 4.78
CA GLY A 80 -23.69 -15.80 3.52
C GLY A 80 -23.87 -14.91 2.29
N LEU A 81 -23.70 -13.59 2.47
CA LEU A 81 -23.85 -12.61 1.40
C LEU A 81 -22.59 -12.62 0.54
N GLU A 82 -22.72 -13.13 -0.68
CA GLU A 82 -21.71 -12.91 -1.69
C GLU A 82 -21.84 -11.49 -2.22
N SER A 83 -20.71 -10.77 -2.25
CA SER A 83 -20.67 -9.45 -2.85
C SER A 83 -20.64 -9.57 -4.38
N ASN A 84 -21.43 -8.76 -5.07
CA ASN A 84 -21.25 -8.51 -6.50
C ASN A 84 -20.12 -7.49 -6.77
N VAL A 85 -19.46 -7.01 -5.71
CA VAL A 85 -18.26 -6.18 -5.75
C VAL A 85 -17.04 -7.08 -5.64
N SER A 86 -16.13 -6.93 -6.60
CA SER A 86 -14.79 -7.48 -6.58
C SER A 86 -13.78 -6.43 -6.13
N GLN A 87 -12.65 -6.92 -5.62
CA GLN A 87 -11.57 -6.14 -5.04
C GLN A 87 -10.24 -6.55 -5.67
N ALA A 88 -9.28 -5.63 -5.77
CA ALA A 88 -7.93 -5.89 -6.26
C ALA A 88 -6.85 -5.39 -5.33
N SER A 89 -5.79 -6.19 -5.26
CA SER A 89 -4.49 -5.75 -4.77
C SER A 89 -3.61 -5.37 -5.95
N LEU A 90 -3.02 -4.18 -5.92
CA LEU A 90 -2.07 -3.70 -6.91
C LEU A 90 -0.67 -3.73 -6.29
N GLN A 91 0.14 -4.66 -6.77
CA GLN A 91 1.51 -4.90 -6.33
C GLN A 91 2.52 -4.42 -7.37
N PHE A 92 3.70 -4.04 -6.89
CA PHE A 92 4.84 -3.63 -7.72
C PHE A 92 6.15 -4.16 -7.12
N GLU A 93 7.30 -3.85 -7.74
CA GLU A 93 8.65 -4.14 -7.23
C GLU A 93 9.02 -5.63 -7.16
N GLY A 94 8.42 -6.46 -8.02
CA GLY A 94 8.86 -7.86 -8.21
C GLY A 94 8.64 -8.78 -7.02
N GLN A 95 7.71 -8.44 -6.12
CA GLN A 95 7.24 -9.30 -5.03
C GLN A 95 5.93 -10.00 -5.40
N TYR A 96 5.77 -11.26 -5.02
CA TYR A 96 4.63 -12.09 -5.46
C TYR A 96 3.84 -12.69 -4.30
N TYR A 97 2.54 -12.93 -4.50
CA TYR A 97 1.78 -13.74 -3.54
C TYR A 97 1.96 -15.23 -3.85
N ASN A 98 1.86 -16.08 -2.83
CA ASN A 98 1.96 -17.53 -2.95
C ASN A 98 0.66 -18.22 -2.53
N GLU A 99 0.14 -19.11 -3.38
CA GLU A 99 -1.12 -19.81 -3.12
C GLU A 99 -1.05 -20.75 -1.91
N LYS A 100 0.09 -21.39 -1.65
CA LYS A 100 0.25 -22.30 -0.50
C LYS A 100 0.32 -21.53 0.81
N ASP A 101 1.01 -20.39 0.82
CA ASP A 101 1.08 -19.53 2.00
C ASP A 101 -0.29 -18.92 2.30
N LEU A 102 -1.03 -18.51 1.27
CA LEU A 102 -2.40 -18.02 1.43
C LEU A 102 -3.34 -19.11 1.98
N GLN A 103 -3.19 -20.37 1.53
CA GLN A 103 -3.92 -21.51 2.10
C GLN A 103 -3.53 -21.80 3.55
N LYS A 104 -2.24 -21.61 3.90
CA LYS A 104 -1.76 -21.74 5.27
C LYS A 104 -2.34 -20.65 6.16
N TYR A 105 -2.34 -19.40 5.70
CA TYR A 105 -3.01 -18.28 6.35
C TYR A 105 -4.48 -18.59 6.63
N SER A 106 -5.24 -19.08 5.64
CA SER A 106 -6.63 -19.51 5.82
C SER A 106 -6.83 -20.44 7.02
N GLN A 107 -5.91 -21.39 7.21
CA GLN A 107 -5.93 -22.36 8.30
C GLN A 107 -5.53 -21.69 9.63
N GLU A 108 -4.49 -20.86 9.63
CA GLU A 108 -4.00 -20.13 10.80
C GLU A 108 -5.06 -19.17 11.35
N VAL A 109 -5.75 -18.43 10.48
CA VAL A 109 -6.84 -17.54 10.90
C VAL A 109 -8.20 -18.22 10.96
N ASN A 110 -8.34 -19.49 10.54
CA ASN A 110 -9.61 -20.21 10.45
C ASN A 110 -10.70 -19.43 9.67
N ILE A 111 -10.32 -18.85 8.54
CA ILE A 111 -11.20 -18.13 7.61
C ILE A 111 -11.07 -18.78 6.23
N PRO A 112 -12.07 -19.55 5.78
CA PRO A 112 -12.10 -20.03 4.42
C PRO A 112 -12.43 -18.87 3.47
N PHE A 113 -11.65 -18.70 2.40
CA PHE A 113 -11.92 -17.70 1.36
C PHE A 113 -12.06 -18.34 -0.02
N LYS A 114 -12.63 -17.58 -0.96
CA LYS A 114 -12.69 -17.96 -2.37
C LYS A 114 -11.28 -17.88 -2.98
N PRO A 115 -10.77 -18.95 -3.62
CA PRO A 115 -9.51 -18.90 -4.33
C PRO A 115 -9.53 -17.83 -5.44
N LEU A 116 -8.39 -17.17 -5.65
CA LEU A 116 -8.21 -16.26 -6.78
C LEU A 116 -8.33 -17.05 -8.09
N LYS A 117 -9.04 -16.47 -9.07
CA LYS A 117 -9.17 -17.08 -10.39
C LYS A 117 -7.93 -16.76 -11.22
N THR A 118 -7.44 -17.72 -12.01
CA THR A 118 -6.27 -17.52 -12.88
C THR A 118 -6.41 -16.33 -13.83
N ASN A 119 -7.62 -16.06 -14.34
CA ASN A 119 -7.86 -14.91 -15.22
C ASN A 119 -7.99 -13.56 -14.49
N HIS A 120 -7.93 -13.55 -13.15
CA HIS A 120 -7.93 -12.37 -12.28
C HIS A 120 -6.55 -12.14 -11.63
N ILE A 121 -5.54 -12.89 -12.06
CA ILE A 121 -4.12 -12.66 -11.78
C ILE A 121 -3.56 -12.01 -13.04
N LEU A 122 -3.22 -10.74 -12.96
CA LEU A 122 -2.74 -9.93 -14.07
C LEU A 122 -1.31 -9.47 -13.80
N GLY A 123 -0.42 -9.62 -14.79
CA GLY A 123 1.02 -9.41 -14.59
C GLY A 123 1.73 -10.67 -14.11
N ILE A 124 2.99 -10.53 -13.71
CA ILE A 124 3.82 -11.66 -13.25
C ILE A 124 3.43 -12.08 -11.83
N ASN A 125 3.43 -13.39 -11.59
CA ASN A 125 3.20 -13.96 -10.27
C ASN A 125 4.09 -15.20 -10.04
N ASP A 126 5.38 -14.97 -9.75
CA ASP A 126 6.32 -16.06 -9.51
C ASP A 126 6.10 -16.69 -8.12
N GLN A 127 5.48 -17.87 -8.12
CA GLN A 127 5.20 -18.63 -6.90
C GLN A 127 6.46 -19.07 -6.14
N SER A 128 7.65 -18.95 -6.72
CA SER A 128 8.93 -19.28 -6.07
C SER A 128 9.58 -18.10 -5.34
N GLU A 129 9.11 -16.88 -5.58
CA GLU A 129 9.65 -15.64 -5.01
C GLU A 129 8.56 -14.86 -4.24
N PRO A 130 7.94 -15.45 -3.20
CA PRO A 130 6.94 -14.74 -2.42
C PRO A 130 7.53 -13.52 -1.71
N GLY A 131 6.79 -12.41 -1.72
CA GLY A 131 7.15 -11.19 -1.01
C GLY A 131 6.22 -10.89 0.16
N MET A 132 6.74 -10.12 1.13
CA MET A 132 5.99 -9.78 2.34
C MET A 132 4.78 -8.89 2.02
N GLU A 133 4.96 -7.87 1.20
CA GLU A 133 3.90 -6.89 0.89
C GLU A 133 2.77 -7.55 0.07
N SER A 134 3.14 -8.24 -1.01
CA SER A 134 2.19 -8.94 -1.87
C SER A 134 1.37 -10.02 -1.15
N MET A 135 1.97 -10.67 -0.13
CA MET A 135 1.24 -11.59 0.74
C MET A 135 0.33 -10.86 1.72
N LEU A 136 0.86 -9.83 2.41
CA LEU A 136 0.14 -9.06 3.41
C LEU A 136 -1.18 -8.50 2.85
N ASP A 137 -1.12 -7.82 1.71
CA ASP A 137 -2.31 -7.20 1.14
C ASP A 137 -3.38 -8.24 0.78
N ILE A 138 -2.99 -9.34 0.14
CA ILE A 138 -3.94 -10.39 -0.26
C ILE A 138 -4.52 -11.09 0.96
N GLU A 139 -3.70 -11.40 1.97
CA GLU A 139 -4.13 -12.01 3.22
C GLU A 139 -5.16 -11.15 3.95
N GLU A 140 -4.90 -9.85 4.13
CA GLU A 140 -5.84 -8.92 4.77
C GLU A 140 -7.14 -8.78 3.96
N MET A 141 -7.04 -8.65 2.64
CA MET A 141 -8.20 -8.53 1.75
C MET A 141 -9.13 -9.75 1.84
N VAL A 142 -8.59 -10.97 1.80
CA VAL A 142 -9.41 -12.19 1.88
C VAL A 142 -9.79 -12.54 3.32
N GLY A 143 -9.03 -12.07 4.32
CA GLY A 143 -9.35 -12.20 5.73
C GLY A 143 -10.61 -11.40 6.12
N ILE A 144 -10.75 -10.17 5.60
CA ILE A 144 -11.91 -9.31 5.88
C ILE A 144 -13.11 -9.63 4.98
N ASN A 145 -12.88 -9.89 3.69
CA ASN A 145 -13.93 -10.16 2.71
C ASN A 145 -13.75 -11.54 2.01
N PRO A 146 -13.84 -12.66 2.74
CA PRO A 146 -13.53 -13.99 2.23
C PRO A 146 -14.44 -14.49 1.10
N LEU A 147 -15.66 -13.94 0.97
CA LEU A 147 -16.62 -14.32 -0.07
C LEU A 147 -16.59 -13.40 -1.29
N GLY A 148 -15.79 -12.32 -1.23
CA GLY A 148 -15.56 -11.39 -2.33
C GLY A 148 -14.69 -12.02 -3.42
N GLU A 149 -14.90 -11.55 -4.65
CA GLU A 149 -14.00 -11.88 -5.74
C GLU A 149 -12.75 -11.01 -5.67
N THR A 150 -11.59 -11.65 -5.49
CA THR A 150 -10.30 -10.96 -5.36
C THR A 150 -9.47 -11.10 -6.63
N TRP A 151 -8.89 -10.00 -7.05
CA TRP A 151 -7.95 -9.88 -8.17
C TRP A 151 -6.56 -9.53 -7.62
N TYR A 152 -5.55 -9.95 -8.36
CA TYR A 152 -4.16 -9.64 -8.08
C TYR A 152 -3.53 -9.02 -9.31
N PHE A 153 -3.00 -7.82 -9.17
CA PHE A 153 -2.29 -7.09 -10.21
C PHE A 153 -0.84 -6.98 -9.78
N ASN A 154 0.08 -7.22 -10.71
CA ASN A 154 1.50 -6.99 -10.52
C ASN A 154 2.11 -6.35 -11.77
N ASP A 155 3.39 -6.02 -11.71
CA ASP A 155 4.17 -5.54 -12.86
C ASP A 155 4.00 -6.46 -14.09
N ASP A 156 4.24 -5.86 -15.25
CA ASP A 156 4.15 -6.51 -16.57
C ASP A 156 2.72 -6.88 -16.99
N VAL A 157 1.71 -6.16 -16.47
CA VAL A 157 0.35 -6.23 -17.04
C VAL A 157 0.43 -5.87 -18.53
N LYS A 158 -0.18 -6.71 -19.39
CA LYS A 158 -0.11 -6.60 -20.87
C LYS A 158 1.30 -6.67 -21.47
N ASN A 159 2.29 -7.21 -20.76
CA ASN A 159 3.70 -7.25 -21.17
C ASN A 159 4.35 -5.85 -21.26
N ILE A 160 3.91 -4.94 -20.38
CA ILE A 160 4.50 -3.60 -20.21
C ILE A 160 5.16 -3.59 -18.83
N SER A 161 6.46 -3.88 -18.80
CA SER A 161 7.27 -3.77 -17.58
C SER A 161 7.63 -2.31 -17.31
N SER A 162 7.31 -1.81 -16.11
CA SER A 162 7.71 -0.50 -15.66
C SER A 162 7.58 -0.38 -14.15
N ASP A 163 8.59 0.21 -13.51
CA ASP A 163 8.53 0.61 -12.10
C ASP A 163 7.75 1.92 -11.91
N SER A 164 7.22 2.51 -12.99
CA SER A 164 6.46 3.76 -12.96
C SER A 164 5.00 3.52 -12.54
N SER A 165 4.62 4.13 -11.42
CA SER A 165 3.23 4.17 -10.94
C SER A 165 2.24 4.63 -12.04
N LEU A 166 2.63 5.59 -12.88
CA LEU A 166 1.82 6.07 -14.00
C LEU A 166 1.63 5.02 -15.10
N VAL A 167 2.68 4.28 -15.48
CA VAL A 167 2.56 3.24 -16.52
C VAL A 167 1.60 2.14 -16.05
N ASN A 168 1.67 1.78 -14.79
CA ASN A 168 0.77 0.82 -14.18
C ASN A 168 -0.69 1.32 -14.19
N ILE A 169 -0.94 2.58 -13.79
CA ILE A 169 -2.28 3.20 -13.86
C ILE A 169 -2.80 3.28 -15.30
N LEU A 170 -1.95 3.63 -16.26
CA LEU A 170 -2.30 3.69 -17.69
C LEU A 170 -2.73 2.30 -18.19
N THR A 171 -1.95 1.28 -17.87
CA THR A 171 -2.22 -0.11 -18.29
C THR A 171 -3.54 -0.62 -17.74
N ILE A 172 -3.83 -0.32 -16.47
CA ILE A 172 -5.11 -0.64 -15.82
C ILE A 172 -6.28 0.08 -16.49
N ASN A 173 -6.11 1.37 -16.84
CA ASN A 173 -7.15 2.14 -17.53
C ASN A 173 -7.59 1.54 -18.87
N GLU A 174 -6.73 0.76 -19.53
CA GLU A 174 -7.05 0.08 -20.78
C GLU A 174 -7.78 -1.26 -20.61
N LEU A 175 -8.01 -1.71 -19.38
CA LEU A 175 -8.78 -2.94 -19.11
C LEU A 175 -10.27 -2.62 -19.12
N ASN A 176 -11.05 -3.46 -19.81
CA ASN A 176 -12.50 -3.29 -19.91
C ASN A 176 -13.24 -3.77 -18.66
N ASP A 177 -12.76 -4.87 -18.08
CA ASP A 177 -13.28 -5.44 -16.84
C ASP A 177 -12.31 -5.10 -15.72
N LEU A 178 -12.83 -4.48 -14.66
CA LEU A 178 -12.04 -4.03 -13.51
C LEU A 178 -12.84 -4.26 -12.23
N PRO A 179 -12.17 -4.63 -11.13
CA PRO A 179 -12.79 -4.64 -9.82
C PRO A 179 -13.19 -3.23 -9.39
N GLN A 180 -14.24 -3.14 -8.57
CA GLN A 180 -14.76 -1.84 -8.13
C GLN A 180 -13.93 -1.23 -6.99
N ILE A 181 -13.03 -2.00 -6.38
CA ILE A 181 -12.10 -1.53 -5.35
C ILE A 181 -10.68 -1.90 -5.76
N LEU A 182 -9.79 -0.92 -5.84
CA LEU A 182 -8.35 -1.10 -6.03
C LEU A 182 -7.64 -0.66 -4.74
N SER A 183 -6.80 -1.52 -4.17
CA SER A 183 -5.94 -1.22 -3.03
C SER A 183 -4.49 -1.15 -3.49
N ILE A 184 -3.79 -0.09 -3.10
CA ILE A 184 -2.39 0.17 -3.46
C ILE A 184 -1.60 0.41 -2.17
N SER A 185 -0.58 -0.40 -1.92
CA SER A 185 0.34 -0.26 -0.77
C SER A 185 1.75 0.17 -1.18
N TYR A 186 1.85 0.87 -2.30
CA TYR A 186 3.09 1.44 -2.83
C TYR A 186 2.93 2.92 -3.10
N ASP A 187 4.01 3.64 -2.89
CA ASP A 187 4.07 5.06 -3.10
C ASP A 187 5.49 5.52 -3.44
N GLU A 188 5.58 6.71 -4.00
CA GLU A 188 6.83 7.39 -4.34
C GLU A 188 6.80 8.82 -3.79
N PRO A 189 7.91 9.38 -3.31
CA PRO A 189 7.87 10.72 -2.72
C PRO A 189 7.53 11.78 -3.78
N GLU A 190 6.51 12.59 -3.53
CA GLU A 190 6.13 13.70 -4.40
C GLU A 190 7.25 14.75 -4.48
N ALA A 191 7.96 14.91 -3.37
CA ALA A 191 9.12 15.79 -3.25
C ALA A 191 10.40 15.23 -3.89
N ASN A 192 10.37 14.00 -4.39
CA ASN A 192 11.48 13.38 -5.11
C ASN A 192 11.53 13.78 -6.60
N LEU A 193 11.24 15.05 -6.90
CA LEU A 193 11.57 15.60 -8.23
C LEU A 193 13.08 15.81 -8.40
N CYS A 194 13.83 15.81 -7.30
CA CYS A 194 15.23 16.21 -7.25
C CYS A 194 16.11 15.36 -6.33
N ALA A 195 15.55 14.48 -5.49
CA ALA A 195 16.35 13.84 -4.45
C ALA A 195 17.21 12.73 -5.07
N GLY A 196 18.53 12.80 -4.86
CA GLY A 196 19.48 11.91 -5.53
C GLY A 196 19.90 12.34 -6.94
N ILE A 197 19.29 13.38 -7.53
CA ILE A 197 19.69 13.93 -8.83
C ILE A 197 20.72 15.03 -8.65
N THR A 198 21.93 14.82 -9.16
CA THR A 198 23.07 15.75 -9.00
C THR A 198 22.91 17.09 -9.75
N ASN A 199 21.83 17.30 -10.52
CA ASN A 199 21.53 18.51 -11.29
C ASN A 199 20.01 18.77 -11.41
N CYS A 200 19.28 18.75 -10.29
CA CYS A 200 17.86 19.11 -10.35
C CYS A 200 17.67 20.61 -10.61
N ASP A 201 17.30 20.95 -11.84
CA ASP A 201 17.00 22.31 -12.25
C ASP A 201 15.48 22.54 -12.36
N GLU A 202 15.08 23.77 -12.71
CA GLU A 202 13.67 24.14 -12.87
C GLU A 202 12.94 23.28 -13.92
N LYS A 203 13.64 22.69 -14.89
CA LYS A 203 13.05 21.86 -15.95
C LYS A 203 12.68 20.48 -15.43
N VAL A 204 13.54 19.86 -14.62
CA VAL A 204 13.26 18.57 -13.97
C VAL A 204 12.03 18.70 -13.08
N VAL A 205 11.97 19.75 -12.27
CA VAL A 205 10.80 20.07 -11.43
C VAL A 205 9.54 20.28 -12.29
N TYR A 206 9.65 20.98 -13.43
CA TYR A 206 8.52 21.19 -14.33
C TYR A 206 7.99 19.88 -14.93
N LEU A 207 8.87 19.01 -15.43
CA LEU A 207 8.47 17.73 -16.03
C LEU A 207 7.78 16.81 -15.03
N ALA A 208 8.31 16.72 -13.82
CA ALA A 208 7.74 15.82 -12.83
C ALA A 208 6.41 16.33 -12.26
N LYS A 209 6.19 17.66 -12.20
CA LYS A 209 4.84 18.20 -11.98
C LYS A 209 3.85 17.78 -13.07
N ARG A 210 4.28 17.75 -14.35
CA ARG A 210 3.45 17.30 -15.47
C ARG A 210 3.14 15.80 -15.36
N TYR A 211 4.08 14.99 -14.89
CA TYR A 211 3.88 13.57 -14.57
C TYR A 211 2.75 13.39 -13.56
N PHE A 212 2.81 14.01 -12.37
CA PHE A 212 1.77 13.84 -11.35
C PHE A 212 0.42 14.41 -11.78
N ILE A 213 0.38 15.53 -12.50
CA ILE A 213 -0.87 16.06 -13.08
C ILE A 213 -1.48 15.03 -14.03
N ARG A 214 -0.68 14.39 -14.88
CA ARG A 214 -1.17 13.35 -15.78
C ARG A 214 -1.63 12.11 -15.02
N ALA A 215 -0.86 11.65 -14.03
CA ALA A 215 -1.24 10.52 -13.20
C ALA A 215 -2.57 10.77 -12.47
N ASN A 216 -2.79 12.00 -11.97
CA ASN A 216 -4.08 12.43 -11.42
C ASN A 216 -5.23 12.34 -12.43
N ILE A 217 -5.00 12.71 -13.70
CA ILE A 217 -6.01 12.56 -14.76
C ILE A 217 -6.34 11.07 -15.00
N GLU A 218 -5.35 10.19 -14.95
CA GLU A 218 -5.56 8.76 -15.14
C GLU A 218 -6.28 8.12 -13.94
N LEU A 219 -6.00 8.56 -12.70
CA LEU A 219 -6.77 8.19 -11.51
C LEU A 219 -8.21 8.74 -11.59
N MET A 220 -8.38 9.99 -12.03
CA MET A 220 -9.70 10.58 -12.26
C MET A 220 -10.51 9.75 -13.27
N LYS A 221 -9.90 9.27 -14.35
CA LYS A 221 -10.58 8.39 -15.32
C LYS A 221 -11.07 7.08 -14.68
N LEU A 222 -10.29 6.47 -13.79
CA LEU A 222 -10.71 5.29 -13.04
C LEU A 222 -11.90 5.61 -12.10
N THR A 223 -11.83 6.71 -11.34
CA THR A 223 -12.96 7.11 -10.47
C THR A 223 -14.23 7.42 -11.26
N MET A 224 -14.12 8.02 -12.46
CA MET A 224 -15.25 8.25 -13.37
C MET A 224 -15.90 6.96 -13.87
N ARG A 225 -15.19 5.81 -13.81
CA ARG A 225 -15.74 4.47 -14.08
C ARG A 225 -16.44 3.86 -12.86
N GLY A 226 -16.52 4.58 -11.74
CA GLY A 226 -17.14 4.10 -10.50
C GLY A 226 -16.21 3.22 -9.66
N ILE A 227 -14.90 3.30 -9.88
CA ILE A 227 -13.89 2.54 -9.14
C ILE A 227 -13.46 3.34 -7.91
N THR A 228 -13.42 2.66 -6.76
CA THR A 228 -12.82 3.18 -5.53
C THR A 228 -11.35 2.82 -5.50
N ILE A 229 -10.49 3.79 -5.24
CA ILE A 229 -9.05 3.60 -5.15
C ILE A 229 -8.62 3.95 -3.72
N LEU A 230 -8.07 2.97 -3.02
CA LEU A 230 -7.51 3.09 -1.68
C LEU A 230 -5.99 3.05 -1.80
N VAL A 231 -5.30 3.96 -1.13
CA VAL A 231 -3.84 4.04 -1.17
C VAL A 231 -3.31 4.22 0.25
N ALA A 232 -2.35 3.40 0.65
CA ALA A 232 -1.64 3.59 1.92
C ALA A 232 -1.00 4.99 1.97
N SER A 233 -1.07 5.68 3.11
CA SER A 233 -0.66 7.08 3.19
C SER A 233 0.85 7.32 3.25
N GLY A 234 1.65 6.25 3.36
CA GLY A 234 3.08 6.29 3.71
C GLY A 234 3.35 5.91 5.17
N ASP A 235 4.58 5.47 5.42
CA ASP A 235 5.08 4.92 6.69
C ASP A 235 6.07 5.82 7.41
N ASP A 236 6.56 6.87 6.78
CA ASP A 236 7.60 7.69 7.36
C ASP A 236 7.02 9.08 7.80
N GLY A 237 5.70 9.15 7.96
CA GLY A 237 4.98 10.28 8.56
C GLY A 237 4.99 11.53 7.68
N ALA A 238 5.10 12.71 8.30
CA ALA A 238 5.13 13.98 7.55
C ALA A 238 6.51 14.27 6.90
N ASN A 239 7.57 13.63 7.38
CA ASN A 239 8.92 13.78 6.83
C ASN A 239 9.26 12.73 5.79
N ASP A 240 8.47 11.67 5.76
CA ASP A 240 8.41 10.56 4.82
C ASP A 240 9.80 10.15 4.29
N PHE A 241 10.27 10.76 3.21
CA PHE A 241 11.57 10.46 2.61
C PHE A 241 12.81 10.74 3.50
N TYR A 242 12.77 11.74 4.40
CA TYR A 242 13.91 12.16 5.22
C TYR A 242 13.75 11.73 6.69
N ALA A 243 14.34 10.59 7.02
CA ALA A 243 14.26 9.97 8.35
C ALA A 243 14.89 10.80 9.50
N ASP A 244 15.71 11.81 9.21
CA ASP A 244 16.37 12.60 10.26
C ASP A 244 15.44 13.58 10.99
N CYS A 245 14.20 13.76 10.49
CA CYS A 245 13.18 14.67 11.03
C CYS A 245 13.70 16.10 11.28
N THR A 246 14.77 16.52 10.62
CA THR A 246 15.38 17.85 10.82
C THR A 246 14.83 18.89 9.85
N ASN A 247 14.06 18.46 8.86
CA ASN A 247 13.55 19.33 7.83
C ASN A 247 12.37 20.17 8.31
N THR A 248 12.25 21.38 7.77
CA THR A 248 11.16 22.32 8.09
C THR A 248 10.00 22.26 7.09
N ILE A 249 10.13 21.42 6.06
CA ILE A 249 9.14 21.20 5.01
C ILE A 249 8.71 19.73 5.08
N PHE A 250 7.42 19.46 4.90
CA PHE A 250 6.91 18.09 4.84
C PHE A 250 7.07 17.50 3.43
N TYR A 251 7.28 16.18 3.37
CA TYR A 251 7.60 15.43 2.14
C TYR A 251 6.49 14.42 1.85
N PRO A 252 5.37 14.84 1.25
CA PRO A 252 4.30 13.92 0.92
C PRO A 252 4.70 12.92 -0.16
N TYR A 253 3.98 11.80 -0.23
CA TYR A 253 4.10 10.76 -1.24
C TYR A 253 2.92 10.75 -2.22
N TYR A 254 3.14 10.15 -3.40
CA TYR A 254 2.19 9.94 -4.49
C TYR A 254 2.07 8.44 -4.77
N PRO A 255 0.87 7.86 -5.03
CA PRO A 255 -0.41 8.52 -5.24
C PRO A 255 -1.25 8.88 -4.00
N PRO A 256 -0.89 8.62 -2.71
CA PRO A 256 -1.81 8.93 -1.62
C PRO A 256 -2.13 10.43 -1.48
N SER A 257 -1.30 11.32 -2.00
CA SER A 257 -1.59 12.76 -2.09
C SER A 257 -2.66 13.13 -3.12
N SER A 258 -2.98 12.25 -4.08
CA SER A 258 -3.95 12.52 -5.16
C SER A 258 -5.36 12.83 -4.64
N PRO A 259 -6.06 13.85 -5.17
CA PRO A 259 -7.44 14.14 -4.79
C PRO A 259 -8.45 13.10 -5.33
N PHE A 260 -8.01 12.14 -6.14
CA PHE A 260 -8.85 11.11 -6.76
C PHE A 260 -8.70 9.74 -6.07
N VAL A 261 -8.02 9.68 -4.94
CA VAL A 261 -7.90 8.46 -4.14
C VAL A 261 -8.38 8.69 -2.71
N THR A 262 -8.64 7.62 -2.00
CA THR A 262 -8.79 7.66 -0.54
C THR A 262 -7.45 7.26 0.06
N SER A 263 -6.73 8.23 0.63
CA SER A 263 -5.52 7.97 1.41
C SER A 263 -5.89 7.33 2.75
N VAL A 264 -5.24 6.22 3.08
CA VAL A 264 -5.51 5.41 4.28
C VAL A 264 -4.29 5.44 5.19
N GLY A 265 -4.45 6.09 6.34
CA GLY A 265 -3.43 6.14 7.39
C GLY A 265 -3.38 4.89 8.26
N VAL A 266 -2.49 4.91 9.26
CA VAL A 266 -2.30 3.80 10.19
C VAL A 266 -2.56 4.20 11.64
N THR A 267 -3.15 3.27 12.38
CA THR A 267 -3.42 3.38 13.81
C THR A 267 -2.79 2.22 14.57
N THR A 268 -2.65 2.41 15.88
CA THR A 268 -2.23 1.36 16.82
C THR A 268 -3.20 1.30 17.99
N LEU A 269 -3.23 0.17 18.68
CA LEU A 269 -4.01 -0.02 19.90
C LEU A 269 -3.10 0.22 21.12
N VAL A 270 -3.51 1.13 21.98
CA VAL A 270 -2.99 1.31 23.35
C VAL A 270 -3.98 0.76 24.37
N ASN A 271 -3.59 0.62 25.65
CA ASN A 271 -4.43 0.02 26.69
C ASN A 271 -5.03 -1.33 26.26
N VAL A 272 -4.21 -2.18 25.65
CA VAL A 272 -4.65 -3.36 24.91
C VAL A 272 -5.38 -4.35 25.82
N GLN A 273 -6.50 -4.86 25.33
CA GLN A 273 -7.33 -5.84 26.03
C GLN A 273 -7.10 -7.23 25.44
N TYR A 274 -6.73 -8.17 26.32
CA TYR A 274 -6.59 -9.58 25.99
C TYR A 274 -7.76 -10.37 26.55
N LYS A 275 -8.84 -10.51 25.78
CA LYS A 275 -9.95 -11.42 26.09
C LYS A 275 -9.84 -12.64 25.19
N GLU A 276 -10.31 -13.77 25.70
CA GLU A 276 -10.56 -14.92 24.85
C GLU A 276 -11.70 -14.57 23.88
N LEU A 277 -11.38 -14.40 22.59
CA LEU A 277 -12.40 -14.37 21.55
C LEU A 277 -13.16 -15.71 21.59
N GLN A 278 -14.50 -15.67 21.52
CA GLN A 278 -15.27 -16.90 21.31
C GLN A 278 -14.88 -17.49 19.94
N ASN A 279 -14.22 -18.65 19.95
CA ASN A 279 -13.58 -19.29 18.79
C ASN A 279 -12.28 -18.59 18.35
N GLN A 280 -11.25 -18.65 19.20
CA GLN A 280 -9.92 -18.15 18.87
C GLN A 280 -9.35 -18.84 17.62
N PRO A 281 -8.78 -18.08 16.67
CA PRO A 281 -8.06 -18.65 15.55
C PRO A 281 -6.84 -19.49 15.96
N PRO A 282 -6.51 -20.57 15.22
CA PRO A 282 -5.35 -21.43 15.49
C PRO A 282 -4.02 -20.69 15.65
N ILE A 283 -3.82 -19.57 14.95
CA ILE A 283 -2.61 -18.75 15.03
C ILE A 283 -2.28 -18.32 16.47
N TYR A 284 -3.28 -18.18 17.34
CA TYR A 284 -3.06 -17.83 18.75
C TYR A 284 -2.73 -19.05 19.62
N THR A 285 -3.29 -20.22 19.32
CA THR A 285 -2.97 -21.45 20.07
C THR A 285 -1.58 -21.96 19.71
N ASP A 286 -1.19 -21.84 18.44
CA ASP A 286 0.02 -22.46 17.90
C ASP A 286 1.29 -21.66 18.23
N ARG A 287 1.17 -20.34 18.40
CA ARG A 287 2.30 -19.47 18.74
C ARG A 287 2.60 -19.40 20.24
N GLY A 288 1.71 -19.94 21.08
CA GLY A 288 1.91 -20.08 22.52
C GLY A 288 1.66 -18.78 23.31
N PRO A 289 1.98 -18.76 24.62
CA PRO A 289 1.54 -17.72 25.56
C PRO A 289 2.14 -16.33 25.34
N LEU A 290 3.10 -16.18 24.41
CA LEU A 290 3.73 -14.90 24.04
C LEU A 290 2.96 -14.13 22.96
N TYR A 291 1.89 -14.73 22.41
CA TYR A 291 1.06 -14.16 21.35
C TYR A 291 -0.42 -14.17 21.77
N PRO A 292 -0.82 -13.40 22.80
CA PRO A 292 -2.18 -13.39 23.31
C PRO A 292 -3.17 -12.84 22.28
N CYS A 293 -4.42 -13.32 22.34
CA CYS A 293 -5.52 -12.79 21.54
C CYS A 293 -5.81 -11.35 21.90
N VAL A 294 -5.62 -10.45 20.95
CA VAL A 294 -6.02 -9.05 21.11
C VAL A 294 -7.51 -8.97 20.81
N SER A 295 -8.23 -8.36 21.73
CA SER A 295 -9.70 -8.30 21.70
C SER A 295 -10.24 -6.87 21.73
N GLY A 296 -9.35 -5.90 21.83
CA GLY A 296 -9.66 -4.48 21.91
C GLY A 296 -8.50 -3.68 22.47
N GLY A 297 -8.75 -2.40 22.68
CA GLY A 297 -7.78 -1.38 23.07
C GLY A 297 -8.33 -0.02 22.62
N ASP A 298 -7.67 1.05 23.02
CA ASP A 298 -7.97 2.38 22.52
C ASP A 298 -7.15 2.61 21.24
N GLU A 299 -7.83 2.93 20.15
CA GLU A 299 -7.19 3.21 18.87
C GLU A 299 -6.65 4.64 18.84
N ILE A 300 -5.38 4.79 18.50
CA ILE A 300 -4.71 6.09 18.29
C ILE A 300 -3.96 6.09 16.96
N ALA A 301 -3.78 7.27 16.36
CA ALA A 301 -2.91 7.42 15.19
C ALA A 301 -1.45 7.16 15.58
N VAL A 302 -0.71 6.43 14.75
CA VAL A 302 0.71 6.10 15.02
C VAL A 302 1.59 7.34 14.90
N SER A 303 2.40 7.62 15.92
CA SER A 303 3.32 8.78 16.00
C SER A 303 4.71 8.39 16.54
N ILE A 304 5.72 9.25 16.39
CA ILE A 304 7.09 9.00 16.87
C ILE A 304 7.25 9.03 18.40
N ASN A 305 6.41 9.79 19.10
CA ASN A 305 6.55 10.07 20.55
C ASN A 305 6.09 8.92 21.44
N ASP A 306 5.57 7.91 20.79
CA ASP A 306 4.83 6.84 21.36
C ASP A 306 5.80 5.80 21.98
N ASN A 307 7.09 5.76 21.60
CA ASN A 307 8.04 4.67 21.96
C ASN A 307 7.48 3.27 21.64
N LEU A 308 6.44 3.24 20.80
CA LEU A 308 5.70 2.07 20.40
C LEU A 308 6.49 1.47 19.23
N PHE A 309 6.71 0.16 19.26
CA PHE A 309 7.64 -0.59 18.40
C PHE A 309 7.42 -0.50 16.86
N GLY A 310 6.55 0.40 16.38
CA GLY A 310 6.40 0.70 14.97
C GLY A 310 7.53 1.64 14.55
N ASN A 311 8.48 1.14 13.75
CA ASN A 311 9.44 2.01 13.06
C ASN A 311 8.78 2.81 11.92
N PHE A 312 7.48 3.09 12.03
CA PHE A 312 6.67 3.75 11.02
C PHE A 312 5.64 4.67 11.70
N THR A 313 5.15 5.65 10.97
CA THR A 313 4.17 6.66 11.39
C THR A 313 3.22 6.96 10.24
N SER A 314 1.98 7.33 10.56
CA SER A 314 0.99 7.61 9.53
C SER A 314 1.41 8.80 8.67
N GLY A 315 1.50 8.58 7.36
CA GLY A 315 1.63 9.65 6.38
C GLY A 315 0.38 10.55 6.31
N GLY A 316 0.51 11.63 5.54
CA GLY A 316 -0.42 12.76 5.63
C GLY A 316 -1.43 12.91 4.49
N GLY A 317 -1.26 12.20 3.37
CA GLY A 317 -2.18 12.27 2.21
C GLY A 317 -2.42 13.68 1.65
N PHE A 318 -1.50 14.62 1.86
CA PHE A 318 -1.55 15.98 1.32
C PHE A 318 -0.55 16.14 0.17
N SER A 319 -0.67 17.19 -0.63
CA SER A 319 0.25 17.48 -1.73
C SER A 319 0.91 18.84 -1.55
N ASN A 320 2.17 18.95 -1.99
CA ASN A 320 2.91 20.20 -2.17
C ASN A 320 2.79 20.75 -3.61
N ILE A 321 2.23 19.98 -4.55
CA ILE A 321 2.15 20.33 -5.98
C ILE A 321 0.75 20.77 -6.40
N PHE A 322 -0.30 20.13 -5.89
CA PHE A 322 -1.70 20.37 -6.26
C PHE A 322 -2.59 20.53 -5.01
N PRO A 323 -3.69 21.30 -5.11
CA PRO A 323 -4.56 21.61 -3.98
C PRO A 323 -5.46 20.45 -3.55
#